data_AF-A0A3P7I5S9-F1
#
_entry.id   AF-A0A3P7I5S9-F1
#
_cell.length_a   1.000
_cell.length_b   1.000
_cell.length_c   1.000
_cell.angle_alpha   90.00
_cell.angle_beta   90.00
_cell.angle_gamma   90.00
#
_symmetry.space_group_name_H-M   'P 1'
#
loop_
_entity.id
_entity.type
_entity.pdbx_description
1 polymer ?
#
loop_
_entity_poly.entity_id
_entity_poly.type
_entity_poly.pdbx_seq_one_letter_code
_entity_poly.pdbx_strand_id
1 'polypeptide(L)'
;MEKHVEYANFQVLRLLPLTASLLRFGQLSHVRSLASSKGLWDDEMQRDLPKKWEKHGDMIVFPQNSFTHNNWRYIGRELWRVVAESLKVARLGRKRFIGNDDDRTPHVDLLFGEHGWVEHVDDRGIRFVYDASKRVFNNKKTREMQRISEWDCHGETVVDMYAGLGYYSMRFLKCCGAKQVIAIDWSDDMCEALRRTAEANDLRDHIVIIEGDCRRVTPCMVADRVFLGLLPSCRAHWLTACKALKKEGGMLHIHEVIDVSTKEIAQKESTMKCVLFSLIQKPTNCFFLNTYFTYLECKNVSGPPVKDGNENQPVKRKLSRSQSIVEELESRTLPTPTVSFIYFENSGWRSLPESYKDFAIDCATNCTRFLNNIHFSDTMYCVTIVNLVRYGGCSPKSDHIVLDLLCRLENVSVEKMVAKYLTLNHA
;
A
#
# COMPACT_ATOMS: atom_id res chain seq x y z
N MET A 1 -32.43 25.14 -43.85
CA MET A 1 -30.98 24.91 -44.08
C MET A 1 -30.40 24.38 -42.77
N GLU A 2 -30.77 23.16 -42.44
CA GLU A 2 -30.31 22.43 -41.25
C GLU A 2 -28.98 21.77 -41.61
N LYS A 3 -27.95 22.01 -40.80
CA LYS A 3 -26.67 21.31 -40.91
C LYS A 3 -26.61 20.24 -39.84
N HIS A 4 -26.78 19.00 -40.27
CA HIS A 4 -26.42 17.81 -39.53
C HIS A 4 -24.93 17.85 -39.15
N VAL A 5 -24.64 17.68 -37.85
CA VAL A 5 -23.31 17.37 -37.33
C VAL A 5 -23.34 15.88 -36.98
N GLU A 6 -22.59 15.08 -37.73
CA GLU A 6 -22.39 13.66 -37.46
C GLU A 6 -21.62 13.47 -36.15
N TYR A 7 -22.24 12.75 -35.22
CA TYR A 7 -21.57 12.22 -34.04
C TYR A 7 -20.73 11.00 -34.46
N ALA A 8 -19.40 11.16 -34.46
CA ALA A 8 -18.47 10.05 -34.61
C ALA A 8 -18.54 9.15 -33.37
N ASN A 9 -18.98 7.91 -33.56
CA ASN A 9 -18.95 6.83 -32.58
C ASN A 9 -17.51 6.56 -32.12
N PHE A 10 -17.15 6.98 -30.90
CA PHE A 10 -15.92 6.56 -30.24
C PHE A 10 -16.05 5.09 -29.83
N GLN A 11 -15.58 4.19 -30.69
CA GLN A 11 -15.34 2.80 -30.31
C GLN A 11 -14.28 2.76 -29.20
N VAL A 12 -14.67 2.20 -28.06
CA VAL A 12 -13.80 1.87 -26.94
C VAL A 12 -12.73 0.88 -27.42
N LEU A 13 -11.55 1.41 -27.78
CA LEU A 13 -10.33 0.63 -27.93
C LEU A 13 -9.97 0.05 -26.57
N ARG A 14 -10.27 -1.25 -26.38
CA ARG A 14 -9.67 -2.05 -25.31
C ARG A 14 -8.16 -1.99 -25.46
N LEU A 15 -7.51 -1.18 -24.62
CA LEU A 15 -6.05 -1.19 -24.47
C LEU A 15 -5.64 -2.58 -23.94
N LEU A 16 -5.13 -3.40 -24.87
CA LEU A 16 -4.39 -4.62 -24.54
C LEU A 16 -3.16 -4.24 -23.71
N PRO A 17 -2.71 -5.11 -22.79
CA PRO A 17 -1.48 -4.85 -22.04
C PRO A 17 -0.30 -4.71 -23.01
N LEU A 18 0.33 -3.54 -23.01
CA LEU A 18 1.62 -3.27 -23.62
C LEU A 18 2.68 -4.12 -22.89
N THR A 19 2.87 -5.37 -23.32
CA THR A 19 4.12 -6.17 -23.36
C THR A 19 3.85 -7.63 -23.76
N ALA A 20 2.89 -7.90 -24.64
CA ALA A 20 2.92 -9.14 -25.41
C ALA A 20 3.55 -8.82 -26.77
N SER A 21 4.88 -8.99 -26.87
CA SER A 21 5.54 -9.08 -28.18
C SER A 21 4.81 -10.13 -29.00
N LEU A 22 3.99 -9.71 -29.97
CA LEU A 22 3.47 -10.58 -31.01
C LEU A 22 4.66 -11.30 -31.64
N LEU A 23 4.73 -12.61 -31.41
CA LEU A 23 5.72 -13.51 -32.01
C LEU A 23 5.79 -13.23 -33.51
N ARG A 24 6.94 -12.75 -33.99
CA ARG A 24 7.31 -13.03 -35.38
C ARG A 24 7.78 -14.48 -35.39
N PHE A 25 7.02 -15.36 -36.04
CA PHE A 25 7.49 -16.71 -36.36
C PHE A 25 8.93 -16.62 -36.89
N GLY A 26 9.87 -17.37 -36.28
CA GLY A 26 11.26 -17.48 -36.75
C GLY A 26 12.33 -16.72 -35.96
N GLN A 27 12.00 -15.97 -34.90
CA GLN A 27 13.02 -15.23 -34.12
C GLN A 27 14.11 -16.13 -33.51
N LEU A 28 13.82 -17.39 -33.16
CA LEU A 28 14.80 -18.35 -32.62
C LEU A 28 15.29 -19.38 -33.67
N SER A 29 15.15 -19.07 -34.96
CA SER A 29 15.60 -19.97 -36.04
C SER A 29 17.11 -20.27 -35.98
N HIS A 30 17.94 -19.29 -35.62
CA HIS A 30 19.38 -19.51 -35.43
C HIS A 30 19.70 -20.48 -34.27
N VAL A 31 18.85 -20.53 -33.24
CA VAL A 31 19.00 -21.50 -32.14
C VAL A 31 18.79 -22.92 -32.65
N ARG A 32 17.80 -23.10 -33.53
CA ARG A 32 17.58 -24.38 -34.22
C ARG A 32 18.78 -24.73 -35.10
N SER A 33 19.25 -23.82 -35.94
CA SER A 33 20.42 -24.04 -36.80
C SER A 33 21.67 -24.42 -35.99
N LEU A 34 21.92 -23.78 -34.84
CA LEU A 34 23.03 -24.10 -33.95
C LEU A 34 22.91 -25.50 -33.34
N ALA A 35 21.74 -25.87 -32.86
CA ALA A 35 21.52 -27.19 -32.30
C ALA A 35 21.62 -28.29 -33.38
N SER A 36 21.09 -28.03 -34.59
CA SER A 36 21.20 -28.95 -35.72
C SER A 36 22.64 -29.13 -36.20
N SER A 37 23.44 -28.07 -36.26
CA SER A 37 24.85 -28.17 -36.68
C SER A 37 25.72 -28.96 -35.70
N LYS A 38 25.32 -29.05 -34.43
CA LYS A 38 25.95 -29.90 -33.41
C LYS A 38 25.35 -31.31 -33.31
N GLY A 39 24.38 -31.66 -34.16
CA GLY A 39 23.72 -32.96 -34.13
C GLY A 39 22.86 -33.21 -32.87
N LEU A 40 22.50 -32.15 -32.15
CA LEU A 40 21.77 -32.22 -30.88
C LEU A 40 20.26 -31.96 -31.03
N TRP A 41 19.81 -31.50 -32.20
CA TRP A 41 18.42 -31.10 -32.41
C TRP A 41 17.46 -32.29 -32.55
N ASP A 42 16.32 -32.22 -31.87
CA ASP A 42 15.17 -33.10 -32.02
C ASP A 42 13.83 -32.34 -32.02
N ASP A 43 12.73 -33.05 -32.30
CA ASP A 43 11.39 -32.45 -32.35
C ASP A 43 10.83 -32.04 -30.98
N GLU A 44 11.38 -32.57 -29.88
CA GLU A 44 10.96 -32.21 -28.52
C GLU A 44 11.52 -30.85 -28.13
N MET A 45 12.77 -30.57 -28.51
CA MET A 45 13.42 -29.27 -28.34
C MET A 45 12.61 -28.14 -28.99
N GLN A 46 11.99 -28.39 -30.14
CA GLN A 46 11.11 -27.41 -30.80
C GLN A 46 9.90 -27.02 -29.94
N ARG A 47 9.36 -27.97 -29.16
CA ARG A 47 8.22 -27.75 -28.26
C ARG A 47 8.64 -27.05 -26.97
N ASP A 48 9.88 -27.25 -26.54
CA ASP A 48 10.50 -26.68 -25.34
C ASP A 48 11.02 -25.24 -25.52
N LEU A 49 11.06 -24.73 -26.76
CA LEU A 49 11.34 -23.31 -27.01
C LEU A 49 10.23 -22.40 -26.47
N PRO A 50 10.58 -21.24 -25.89
CA PRO A 50 9.60 -20.31 -25.34
C PRO A 50 8.70 -19.73 -26.44
N LYS A 51 7.40 -19.68 -26.17
CA LYS A 51 6.40 -19.04 -27.06
C LYS A 51 6.04 -17.63 -26.61
N LYS A 52 6.28 -17.30 -25.34
CA LYS A 52 6.04 -15.97 -24.76
C LYS A 52 7.12 -15.72 -23.73
N TRP A 53 7.47 -14.46 -23.54
CA TRP A 53 8.43 -14.03 -22.54
C TRP A 53 8.14 -12.60 -22.13
N GLU A 54 8.66 -12.22 -20.97
CA GLU A 54 8.61 -10.85 -20.48
C GLU A 54 9.85 -10.11 -20.98
N LYS A 55 9.67 -8.91 -21.52
CA LYS A 55 10.77 -8.05 -21.94
C LYS A 55 10.82 -6.84 -21.01
N HIS A 56 11.98 -6.64 -20.40
CA HIS A 56 12.28 -5.55 -19.48
C HIS A 56 13.51 -4.81 -20.02
N GLY A 57 13.30 -3.71 -20.76
CA GLY A 57 14.38 -3.01 -21.45
C GLY A 57 15.14 -3.93 -22.43
N ASP A 58 16.43 -4.09 -22.19
CA ASP A 58 17.38 -4.96 -22.89
C ASP A 58 17.52 -6.36 -22.27
N MET A 59 16.65 -6.73 -21.33
CA MET A 59 16.60 -8.06 -20.72
C MET A 59 15.31 -8.79 -21.08
N ILE A 60 15.41 -10.09 -21.35
CA ILE A 60 14.25 -10.97 -21.47
C ILE A 60 14.23 -11.98 -20.32
N VAL A 61 13.05 -12.21 -19.75
CA VAL A 61 12.80 -13.24 -18.74
C VAL A 61 11.88 -14.30 -19.33
N PHE A 62 12.42 -15.50 -19.50
CA PHE A 62 11.67 -16.65 -20.00
C PHE A 62 10.81 -17.29 -18.91
N PRO A 63 9.68 -17.91 -19.29
CA PRO A 63 8.93 -18.81 -18.43
C PRO A 63 9.81 -19.95 -17.91
N GLN A 64 9.46 -20.47 -16.73
CA GLN A 64 10.21 -21.55 -16.06
C GLN A 64 10.38 -22.81 -16.92
N ASN A 65 9.40 -23.11 -17.77
CA ASN A 65 9.35 -24.29 -18.63
C ASN A 65 9.99 -24.08 -20.01
N SER A 66 10.92 -23.13 -20.12
CA SER A 66 11.64 -22.83 -21.37
C SER A 66 13.06 -23.36 -21.30
N PHE A 67 13.56 -23.94 -22.39
CA PHE A 67 14.92 -24.49 -22.45
C PHE A 67 15.20 -25.52 -21.34
N THR A 68 14.26 -26.42 -21.09
CA THR A 68 14.37 -27.47 -20.08
C THR A 68 14.92 -28.78 -20.62
N HIS A 69 14.88 -28.98 -21.94
CA HIS A 69 15.41 -30.18 -22.59
C HIS A 69 16.92 -30.36 -22.34
N ASN A 70 17.33 -31.61 -22.08
CA ASN A 70 18.72 -31.91 -21.70
C ASN A 70 19.75 -31.49 -22.76
N ASN A 71 19.37 -31.57 -24.05
CA ASN A 71 20.29 -31.23 -25.14
C ASN A 71 20.74 -29.76 -25.14
N TRP A 72 19.96 -28.85 -24.56
CA TRP A 72 20.37 -27.45 -24.42
C TRP A 72 21.63 -27.29 -23.56
N ARG A 73 21.80 -28.15 -22.55
CA ARG A 73 22.97 -28.12 -21.65
C ARG A 73 24.26 -28.46 -22.39
N TYR A 74 24.21 -29.35 -23.38
CA TYR A 74 25.39 -29.77 -24.15
C TYR A 74 25.86 -28.70 -25.15
N ILE A 75 25.03 -27.71 -25.49
CA ILE A 75 25.45 -26.58 -26.33
C ILE A 75 26.33 -25.59 -25.53
N GLY A 76 26.10 -25.48 -24.22
CA GLY A 76 26.88 -24.62 -23.33
C GLY A 76 26.61 -23.12 -23.52
N ARG A 77 27.58 -22.28 -23.14
CA ARG A 77 27.42 -20.81 -23.08
C ARG A 77 27.11 -20.14 -24.43
N GLU A 78 27.51 -20.77 -25.54
CA GLU A 78 27.24 -20.29 -26.89
C GLU A 78 25.73 -20.19 -27.18
N LEU A 79 24.93 -21.11 -26.62
CA LEU A 79 23.46 -21.09 -26.75
C LEU A 79 22.89 -19.73 -26.38
N TRP A 80 23.24 -19.24 -25.21
CA TRP A 80 22.63 -18.04 -24.67
C TRP A 80 23.07 -16.78 -25.41
N ARG A 81 24.30 -16.76 -25.94
CA ARG A 81 24.75 -15.70 -26.85
C ARG A 81 23.88 -15.66 -28.11
N VAL A 82 23.67 -16.80 -28.76
CA VAL A 82 22.84 -16.88 -29.97
C VAL A 82 21.38 -16.51 -29.69
N VAL A 83 20.83 -16.94 -28.54
CA VAL A 83 19.48 -16.54 -28.12
C VAL A 83 19.40 -15.01 -27.91
N ALA A 84 20.39 -14.42 -27.24
CA ALA A 84 20.42 -12.98 -26.95
C ALA A 84 20.53 -12.15 -28.25
N GLU A 85 21.42 -12.53 -29.16
CA GLU A 85 21.57 -11.93 -30.49
C GLU A 85 20.28 -12.05 -31.32
N SER A 86 19.68 -13.24 -31.32
CA SER A 86 18.44 -13.53 -32.04
C SER A 86 17.26 -12.69 -31.56
N LEU A 87 17.20 -12.45 -30.24
CA LEU A 87 16.15 -11.63 -29.61
C LEU A 87 16.51 -10.15 -29.50
N LYS A 88 17.72 -9.76 -29.91
CA LYS A 88 18.26 -8.39 -29.84
C LYS A 88 18.20 -7.82 -28.43
N VAL A 89 18.70 -8.59 -27.47
CA VAL A 89 18.78 -8.23 -26.05
C VAL A 89 20.19 -8.49 -25.53
N ALA A 90 20.62 -7.75 -24.52
CA ALA A 90 21.93 -7.96 -23.91
C ALA A 90 21.88 -9.04 -22.84
N ARG A 91 20.70 -9.35 -22.30
CA ARG A 91 20.55 -10.15 -21.08
C ARG A 91 19.36 -11.09 -21.15
N LEU A 92 19.54 -12.28 -20.56
CA LEU A 92 18.54 -13.33 -20.53
C LEU A 92 18.43 -13.89 -19.12
N GLY A 93 17.21 -14.02 -18.64
CA GLY A 93 16.89 -14.74 -17.42
C GLY A 93 15.79 -15.77 -17.65
N ARG A 94 15.64 -16.69 -16.70
CA ARG A 94 14.51 -17.62 -16.67
C ARG A 94 13.93 -17.70 -15.26
N LYS A 95 12.61 -17.67 -15.13
CA LYS A 95 11.94 -17.83 -13.82
C LYS A 95 12.30 -19.18 -13.20
N ARG A 96 12.61 -19.19 -11.90
CA ARG A 96 12.77 -20.41 -11.11
C ARG A 96 11.42 -21.02 -10.74
N PHE A 97 11.47 -22.30 -10.39
CA PHE A 97 10.39 -22.95 -9.66
C PHE A 97 10.33 -22.35 -8.25
N ILE A 98 9.20 -21.71 -7.94
CA ILE A 98 8.91 -21.23 -6.59
C ILE A 98 7.97 -22.29 -6.00
N GLY A 99 8.39 -22.95 -4.90
CA GLY A 99 7.49 -23.80 -4.10
C GLY A 99 6.42 -22.94 -3.41
N ASN A 100 5.65 -23.49 -2.47
CA ASN A 100 4.59 -22.77 -1.72
C ASN A 100 5.07 -21.57 -0.85
N ASP A 101 6.28 -21.06 -1.04
CA ASP A 101 6.74 -19.83 -0.39
C ASP A 101 6.22 -18.60 -1.12
N ASP A 102 5.70 -17.67 -0.33
CA ASP A 102 5.10 -16.36 -0.64
C ASP A 102 5.37 -15.88 -2.08
N ASP A 103 4.31 -15.89 -2.92
CA ASP A 103 4.25 -15.59 -4.37
C ASP A 103 4.79 -14.19 -4.81
N ARG A 104 5.47 -13.46 -3.92
CA ARG A 104 5.86 -12.06 -4.08
C ARG A 104 7.31 -11.83 -4.51
N THR A 105 8.11 -12.89 -4.66
CA THR A 105 9.51 -12.77 -5.10
C THR A 105 9.78 -13.63 -6.33
N PRO A 106 9.67 -13.09 -7.55
CA PRO A 106 10.12 -13.78 -8.74
C PRO A 106 11.64 -13.99 -8.65
N HIS A 107 12.07 -15.21 -8.37
CA HIS A 107 13.47 -15.57 -8.48
C HIS A 107 13.80 -15.93 -9.93
N VAL A 108 14.66 -15.15 -10.57
CA VAL A 108 15.12 -15.41 -11.95
C VAL A 108 16.56 -15.94 -11.89
N ASP A 109 16.84 -17.00 -12.65
CA ASP A 109 18.20 -17.43 -12.96
C ASP A 109 18.72 -16.61 -14.14
N LEU A 110 19.87 -15.96 -13.96
CA LEU A 110 20.53 -15.26 -15.07
C LEU A 110 21.22 -16.28 -15.99
N LEU A 111 20.79 -16.33 -17.24
CA LEU A 111 21.31 -17.23 -18.27
C LEU A 111 22.40 -16.56 -19.11
N PHE A 112 22.28 -15.24 -19.31
CA PHE A 112 23.23 -14.41 -20.06
C PHE A 112 23.19 -12.98 -19.56
N GLY A 113 24.35 -12.33 -19.52
CA GLY A 113 24.53 -10.99 -18.94
C GLY A 113 25.15 -11.02 -17.55
N GLU A 114 25.43 -9.83 -17.00
CA GLU A 114 26.11 -9.65 -15.71
C GLU A 114 25.13 -9.49 -14.53
N HIS A 115 24.04 -8.74 -14.72
CA HIS A 115 23.08 -8.42 -13.66
C HIS A 115 21.65 -8.22 -14.18
N GLY A 116 20.65 -8.25 -13.29
CA GLY A 116 19.23 -8.09 -13.62
C GLY A 116 18.69 -6.66 -13.65
N TRP A 117 19.52 -5.63 -13.37
CA TRP A 117 19.08 -4.22 -13.34
C TRP A 117 18.62 -3.67 -14.69
N VAL A 118 17.34 -3.31 -14.79
CA VAL A 118 16.71 -2.80 -16.01
C VAL A 118 16.09 -1.43 -15.74
N GLU A 119 15.79 -0.71 -16.82
CA GLU A 119 15.01 0.52 -16.78
C GLU A 119 13.68 0.31 -17.51
N HIS A 120 12.59 0.75 -16.88
CA HIS A 120 11.27 0.87 -17.48
C HIS A 120 10.88 2.35 -17.52
N VAL A 121 10.55 2.87 -18.70
CA VAL A 121 10.04 4.23 -18.85
C VAL A 121 8.53 4.18 -19.04
N ASP A 122 7.80 4.86 -18.17
CA ASP A 122 6.34 4.90 -18.24
C ASP A 122 5.81 5.90 -19.29
N ASP A 123 4.49 6.00 -19.40
CA ASP A 123 3.79 6.88 -20.32
C ASP A 123 4.04 8.38 -20.09
N ARG A 124 4.58 8.76 -18.93
CA ARG A 124 4.93 10.13 -18.57
C ARG A 124 6.43 10.39 -18.61
N GLY A 125 7.22 9.43 -19.10
CA GLY A 125 8.67 9.56 -19.18
C GLY A 125 9.40 9.36 -17.85
N ILE A 126 8.73 8.85 -16.81
CA ILE A 126 9.37 8.54 -15.53
C ILE A 126 10.15 7.23 -15.69
N ARG A 127 11.43 7.26 -15.33
CA ARG A 127 12.35 6.13 -15.48
C ARG A 127 12.41 5.31 -14.19
N PHE A 128 11.87 4.10 -14.18
CA PHE A 128 11.92 3.18 -13.04
C PHE A 128 13.05 2.18 -13.21
N VAL A 129 13.98 2.17 -12.26
CA VAL A 129 15.15 1.29 -12.28
C VAL A 129 14.98 0.20 -11.22
N TYR A 130 15.02 -1.06 -11.63
CA TYR A 130 14.81 -2.20 -10.72
C TYR A 130 15.57 -3.44 -11.18
N ASP A 131 15.82 -4.37 -10.26
CA ASP A 131 16.39 -5.67 -10.59
C ASP A 131 15.28 -6.63 -11.04
N ALA A 132 15.19 -6.86 -12.35
CA ALA A 132 14.23 -7.78 -12.96
C ALA A 132 14.45 -9.25 -12.56
N SER A 133 15.58 -9.56 -11.92
CA SER A 133 15.82 -10.89 -11.38
C SER A 133 15.16 -11.15 -10.02
N LYS A 134 14.69 -10.08 -9.37
CA LYS A 134 14.10 -10.10 -8.03
C LYS A 134 12.67 -9.56 -8.02
N ARG A 135 12.37 -8.58 -8.87
CA ARG A 135 11.12 -7.81 -8.85
C ARG A 135 10.60 -7.57 -10.27
N VAL A 136 9.30 -7.29 -10.39
CA VAL A 136 8.65 -6.96 -11.66
C VAL A 136 7.91 -5.64 -11.52
N PHE A 137 7.99 -4.79 -12.54
CA PHE A 137 7.22 -3.57 -12.61
C PHE A 137 5.72 -3.87 -12.77
N ASN A 138 4.88 -3.26 -11.93
CA ASN A 138 3.46 -3.56 -11.83
C ASN A 138 2.58 -2.48 -12.47
N ASN A 139 2.16 -2.74 -13.71
CA ASN A 139 1.26 -1.88 -14.49
C ASN A 139 -0.19 -1.82 -13.94
N LYS A 140 -0.58 -2.60 -12.93
CA LYS A 140 -1.96 -2.56 -12.41
C LYS A 140 -2.26 -1.29 -11.61
N LYS A 141 -1.24 -0.56 -11.18
CA LYS A 141 -1.36 0.68 -10.40
C LYS A 141 -1.67 1.91 -11.26
N THR A 142 -1.72 1.80 -12.58
CA THR A 142 -1.79 2.94 -13.51
C THR A 142 -2.96 3.88 -13.26
N ARG A 143 -4.14 3.38 -12.87
CA ARG A 143 -5.30 4.27 -12.62
C ARG A 143 -5.09 5.18 -11.40
N GLU A 144 -4.52 4.67 -10.30
CA GLU A 144 -4.20 5.51 -9.13
C GLU A 144 -3.02 6.42 -9.41
N MET A 145 -1.99 5.94 -10.12
CA MET A 145 -0.89 6.79 -10.57
C MET A 145 -1.38 7.95 -11.44
N GLN A 146 -2.34 7.70 -12.33
CA GLN A 146 -2.98 8.72 -13.15
C GLN A 146 -3.74 9.73 -12.28
N ARG A 147 -4.58 9.27 -11.35
CA ARG A 147 -5.32 10.13 -10.42
C ARG A 147 -4.41 11.04 -9.61
N ILE A 148 -3.34 10.49 -9.05
CA ILE A 148 -2.36 11.26 -8.26
C ILE A 148 -1.69 12.32 -9.15
N SER A 149 -1.38 11.98 -10.41
CA SER A 149 -0.67 12.88 -11.35
C SER A 149 -1.43 14.18 -11.65
N GLU A 150 -2.71 14.26 -11.29
CA GLU A 150 -3.56 15.42 -11.54
C GLU A 150 -3.51 16.44 -10.41
N TRP A 151 -2.86 16.16 -9.28
CA TRP A 151 -2.79 17.11 -8.16
C TRP A 151 -1.69 18.14 -8.31
N ASP A 152 -1.93 19.34 -7.76
CA ASP A 152 -0.89 20.32 -7.46
C ASP A 152 -0.41 20.12 -6.00
N CYS A 153 0.85 19.73 -5.86
CA CYS A 153 1.51 19.50 -4.58
C CYS A 153 2.71 20.46 -4.36
N HIS A 154 2.79 21.58 -5.08
CA HIS A 154 3.92 22.50 -4.93
C HIS A 154 4.13 22.94 -3.48
N GLY A 155 5.37 22.82 -3.01
CA GLY A 155 5.75 23.16 -1.63
C GLY A 155 5.43 22.10 -0.58
N GLU A 156 4.69 21.04 -0.93
CA GLU A 156 4.30 20.00 0.01
C GLU A 156 5.41 18.98 0.27
N THR A 157 5.44 18.46 1.50
CA THR A 157 6.20 17.26 1.88
C THR A 157 5.25 16.07 1.98
N VAL A 158 5.51 15.01 1.22
CA VAL A 158 4.69 13.80 1.19
C VAL A 158 5.44 12.64 1.84
N VAL A 159 4.78 11.87 2.70
CA VAL A 159 5.31 10.61 3.23
C VAL A 159 4.64 9.45 2.49
N ASP A 160 5.43 8.62 1.82
CA ASP A 160 4.98 7.37 1.21
C ASP A 160 5.43 6.21 2.11
N MET A 161 4.49 5.64 2.88
CA MET A 161 4.79 4.61 3.88
C MET A 161 5.07 3.23 3.29
N TYR A 162 4.87 3.07 1.97
CA TYR A 162 5.02 1.82 1.23
C TYR A 162 5.54 2.09 -0.19
N ALA A 163 6.74 2.67 -0.25
CA ALA A 163 7.26 3.23 -1.49
C ALA A 163 7.47 2.17 -2.59
N GLY A 164 7.93 0.97 -2.25
CA GLY A 164 8.23 -0.08 -3.23
C GLY A 164 9.21 0.42 -4.29
N LEU A 165 8.86 0.29 -5.58
CA LEU A 165 9.65 0.86 -6.69
C LEU A 165 9.44 2.37 -6.91
N GLY A 166 8.71 3.04 -6.03
CA GLY A 166 8.47 4.49 -6.10
C GLY A 166 7.31 4.87 -7.01
N TYR A 167 6.37 3.96 -7.27
CA TYR A 167 5.23 4.20 -8.16
C TYR A 167 4.49 5.50 -7.86
N TYR A 168 4.20 5.79 -6.59
CA TYR A 168 3.49 6.98 -6.17
C TYR A 168 4.46 8.11 -5.83
N SER A 169 5.55 7.80 -5.12
CA SER A 169 6.64 8.73 -4.84
C SER A 169 7.11 9.51 -6.07
N MET A 170 7.36 8.84 -7.20
CA MET A 170 7.80 9.51 -8.43
C MET A 170 6.69 10.37 -9.06
N ARG A 171 5.42 10.00 -8.91
CA ARG A 171 4.28 10.79 -9.41
C ARG A 171 4.13 12.09 -8.63
N PHE A 172 4.28 12.05 -7.30
CA PHE A 172 4.29 13.27 -6.48
C PHE A 172 5.41 14.23 -6.89
N LEU A 173 6.62 13.70 -7.15
CA LEU A 173 7.77 14.53 -7.52
C LEU A 173 7.69 15.07 -8.96
N LYS A 174 7.39 14.23 -9.95
CA LYS A 174 7.47 14.59 -11.38
C LYS A 174 6.19 15.17 -11.95
N CYS A 175 5.02 14.76 -11.45
CA CYS A 175 3.74 15.20 -11.99
C CYS A 175 3.07 16.26 -11.11
N CYS A 176 3.23 16.15 -9.79
CA CYS A 176 2.53 17.03 -8.84
C CYS A 176 3.39 18.21 -8.36
N GLY A 177 4.71 18.21 -8.61
CA GLY A 177 5.60 19.27 -8.15
C GLY A 177 5.88 19.27 -6.65
N ALA A 178 5.69 18.13 -5.97
CA ALA A 178 5.97 18.02 -4.53
C ALA A 178 7.41 18.47 -4.22
N LYS A 179 7.56 19.27 -3.16
CA LYS A 179 8.88 19.78 -2.74
C LYS A 179 9.80 18.63 -2.34
N GLN A 180 9.27 17.68 -1.58
CA GLN A 180 10.00 16.53 -1.08
C GLN A 180 9.08 15.33 -0.87
N VAL A 181 9.61 14.13 -1.11
CA VAL A 181 8.98 12.86 -0.72
C VAL A 181 9.87 12.13 0.30
N ILE A 182 9.28 11.63 1.38
CA ILE A 182 9.91 10.70 2.30
C ILE A 182 9.36 9.31 1.98
N ALA A 183 10.16 8.50 1.30
CA ALA A 183 9.81 7.19 0.80
C ALA A 183 10.32 6.10 1.77
N ILE A 184 9.41 5.28 2.28
CA ILE A 184 9.72 4.25 3.27
C ILE A 184 9.47 2.87 2.67
N ASP A 185 10.47 2.01 2.76
CA ASP A 185 10.33 0.59 2.44
C ASP A 185 11.25 -0.23 3.37
N TRP A 186 10.83 -1.43 3.72
CA TRP A 186 11.61 -2.33 4.58
C TRP A 186 12.60 -3.22 3.82
N SER A 187 12.49 -3.31 2.49
CA SER A 187 13.33 -4.17 1.66
C SER A 187 14.53 -3.37 1.17
N ASP A 188 15.72 -3.87 1.50
CA ASP A 188 17.02 -3.39 0.99
C ASP A 188 17.04 -3.24 -0.55
N ASP A 189 16.56 -4.26 -1.27
CA ASP A 189 16.47 -4.29 -2.72
C ASP A 189 15.51 -3.23 -3.28
N MET A 190 14.40 -2.94 -2.58
CA MET A 190 13.49 -1.85 -2.95
C MET A 190 14.13 -0.49 -2.70
N CYS A 191 14.80 -0.33 -1.56
CA CYS A 191 15.50 0.91 -1.25
C CYS A 191 16.61 1.20 -2.26
N GLU A 192 17.35 0.19 -2.69
CA GLU A 192 18.35 0.33 -3.75
C GLU A 192 17.71 0.69 -5.10
N ALA A 193 16.62 0.02 -5.47
CA ALA A 193 15.86 0.35 -6.68
C ALA A 193 15.31 1.79 -6.64
N LEU A 194 14.81 2.26 -5.49
CA LEU A 194 14.38 3.63 -5.28
C LEU A 194 15.51 4.63 -5.43
N ARG A 195 16.70 4.36 -4.87
CA ARG A 195 17.87 5.23 -5.00
C ARG A 195 18.28 5.39 -6.46
N ARG A 196 18.36 4.28 -7.20
CA ARG A 196 18.67 4.29 -8.64
C ARG A 196 17.59 4.97 -9.46
N THR A 197 16.32 4.75 -9.12
CA THR A 197 15.18 5.42 -9.75
C THR A 197 15.24 6.93 -9.52
N ALA A 198 15.56 7.37 -8.30
CA ALA A 198 15.73 8.80 -7.99
C ALA A 198 16.89 9.42 -8.77
N GLU A 199 18.04 8.75 -8.82
CA GLU A 199 19.18 9.17 -9.65
C GLU A 199 18.82 9.23 -11.13
N ALA A 200 18.18 8.19 -11.64
CA ALA A 200 17.69 8.12 -13.00
C ALA A 200 16.57 9.10 -13.29
N ASN A 201 16.07 9.93 -12.37
CA ASN A 201 15.13 11.01 -12.69
C ASN A 201 15.62 12.40 -12.25
N ASP A 202 16.87 12.49 -11.80
CA ASP A 202 17.48 13.72 -11.26
C ASP A 202 16.75 14.24 -10.01
N LEU A 203 16.31 13.32 -9.14
CA LEU A 203 15.46 13.60 -7.96
C LEU A 203 16.14 13.34 -6.61
N ARG A 204 17.45 13.05 -6.57
CA ARG A 204 18.15 12.68 -5.33
C ARG A 204 17.96 13.68 -4.19
N ASP A 205 17.91 14.97 -4.51
CA ASP A 205 17.76 16.05 -3.51
C ASP A 205 16.31 16.26 -3.05
N HIS A 206 15.35 15.63 -3.75
CA HIS A 206 13.92 15.76 -3.48
C HIS A 206 13.30 14.52 -2.83
N ILE A 207 14.06 13.45 -2.64
CA ILE A 207 13.58 12.22 -2.02
C ILE A 207 14.47 11.76 -0.89
N VAL A 208 13.87 11.48 0.27
CA VAL A 208 14.53 10.84 1.40
C VAL A 208 14.05 9.40 1.47
N ILE A 209 14.96 8.45 1.30
CA ILE A 209 14.64 7.01 1.35
C ILE A 209 15.01 6.48 2.73
N ILE A 210 14.03 5.95 3.46
CA ILE A 210 14.22 5.38 4.80
C ILE A 210 13.96 3.88 4.74
N GLU A 211 14.97 3.10 5.08
CA GLU A 211 14.86 1.66 5.18
C GLU A 211 14.28 1.25 6.54
N GLY A 212 13.18 0.50 6.55
CA GLY A 212 12.64 -0.14 7.75
C GLY A 212 11.12 -0.24 7.81
N ASP A 213 10.62 -0.81 8.92
CA ASP A 213 9.18 -0.87 9.22
C ASP A 213 8.64 0.54 9.43
N CYS A 214 7.71 0.97 8.56
CA CYS A 214 7.15 2.32 8.57
C CYS A 214 6.50 2.66 9.93
N ARG A 215 6.00 1.71 10.72
CA ARG A 215 5.48 1.98 12.08
C ARG A 215 6.53 2.52 13.03
N ARG A 216 7.80 2.21 12.78
CA ARG A 216 8.94 2.53 13.65
C ARG A 216 9.74 3.71 13.12
N VAL A 217 9.92 3.79 11.80
CA VAL A 217 10.86 4.73 11.18
C VAL A 217 10.20 5.98 10.59
N THR A 218 8.87 6.02 10.50
CA THR A 218 8.18 7.19 9.94
C THR A 218 8.42 8.43 10.82
N PRO A 219 9.00 9.51 10.27
CA PRO A 219 9.19 10.76 11.01
C PRO A 219 7.85 11.39 11.37
N CYS A 220 7.78 12.00 12.56
CA CYS A 220 6.58 12.66 13.06
C CYS A 220 6.55 14.15 12.67
N MET A 221 5.36 14.70 12.44
CA MET A 221 5.13 16.14 12.22
C MET A 221 5.82 16.75 10.99
N VAL A 222 6.00 15.98 9.92
CA VAL A 222 6.71 16.43 8.71
C VAL A 222 5.83 16.56 7.47
N ALA A 223 4.71 15.83 7.42
CA ALA A 223 3.96 15.60 6.19
C ALA A 223 2.77 16.55 6.02
N ASP A 224 2.64 17.13 4.84
CA ASP A 224 1.38 17.71 4.36
C ASP A 224 0.43 16.60 3.88
N ARG A 225 0.98 15.50 3.35
CA ARG A 225 0.22 14.30 2.93
C ARG A 225 0.92 13.01 3.32
N VAL A 226 0.14 12.01 3.71
CA VAL A 226 0.64 10.65 3.96
C VAL A 226 -0.10 9.66 3.08
N PHE A 227 0.67 8.85 2.36
CA PHE A 227 0.19 7.85 1.44
C PHE A 227 0.40 6.44 2.02
N LEU A 228 -0.69 5.68 2.17
CA LEU A 228 -0.69 4.34 2.75
C LEU A 228 -1.06 3.32 1.67
N GLY A 229 -0.09 2.99 0.82
CA GLY A 229 -0.25 2.12 -0.36
C GLY A 229 -0.16 0.61 -0.11
N LEU A 230 -0.60 0.09 1.04
CA LEU A 230 -0.52 -1.35 1.38
C LEU A 230 -1.86 -2.07 1.23
N LEU A 231 -1.84 -3.23 0.54
CA LEU A 231 -2.97 -4.15 0.42
C LEU A 231 -2.66 -5.51 1.08
N PRO A 232 -3.65 -6.20 1.68
CA PRO A 232 -5.08 -5.90 1.62
C PRO A 232 -5.55 -4.78 2.58
N SER A 233 -4.81 -4.49 3.65
CA SER A 233 -5.20 -3.47 4.64
C SER A 233 -4.00 -2.73 5.22
N CYS A 234 -4.19 -1.45 5.52
CA CYS A 234 -3.22 -0.62 6.25
C CYS A 234 -3.71 -0.15 7.63
N ARG A 235 -4.80 -0.74 8.18
CA ARG A 235 -5.39 -0.36 9.49
C ARG A 235 -4.39 -0.21 10.63
N ALA A 236 -3.42 -1.13 10.74
CA ALA A 236 -2.39 -1.12 11.77
C ALA A 236 -1.43 0.10 11.71
N HIS A 237 -1.51 0.93 10.66
CA HIS A 237 -0.60 2.03 10.37
C HIS A 237 -1.26 3.40 10.48
N TRP A 238 -2.59 3.47 10.70
CA TRP A 238 -3.34 4.72 10.80
C TRP A 238 -2.79 5.67 11.87
N LEU A 239 -2.45 5.15 13.05
CA LEU A 239 -1.83 5.95 14.12
C LEU A 239 -0.50 6.56 13.68
N THR A 240 0.35 5.78 13.02
CA THR A 240 1.65 6.22 12.51
C THR A 240 1.48 7.29 11.44
N ALA A 241 0.52 7.11 10.52
CA ALA A 241 0.20 8.12 9.53
C ALA A 241 -0.32 9.42 10.15
N CYS A 242 -1.17 9.34 11.18
CA CYS A 242 -1.60 10.52 11.93
C CYS A 242 -0.42 11.24 12.59
N LYS A 243 0.54 10.51 13.17
CA LYS A 243 1.76 11.08 13.77
C LYS A 243 2.66 11.77 12.75
N ALA A 244 2.65 11.32 11.50
CA ALA A 244 3.49 11.88 10.43
C ALA A 244 3.00 13.26 9.95
N LEU A 245 1.70 13.52 10.05
CA LEU A 245 1.11 14.80 9.66
C LEU A 245 1.65 15.96 10.49
N LYS A 246 1.82 17.12 9.85
CA LYS A 246 2.17 18.38 10.52
C LYS A 246 1.11 18.80 11.55
N LYS A 247 1.45 19.77 12.41
CA LYS A 247 0.58 20.24 13.52
C LYS A 247 -0.70 20.88 13.03
N GLU A 248 -0.70 21.37 11.79
CA GLU A 248 -1.86 21.98 11.15
C GLU A 248 -2.80 20.92 10.55
N GLY A 249 -2.38 19.65 10.56
CA GLY A 249 -3.02 18.54 9.87
C GLY A 249 -2.55 18.39 8.42
N GLY A 250 -3.34 17.72 7.60
CA GLY A 250 -3.01 17.40 6.21
C GLY A 250 -3.90 16.29 5.65
N MET A 251 -3.45 15.65 4.58
CA MET A 251 -4.20 14.59 3.89
C MET A 251 -3.69 13.20 4.25
N LEU A 252 -4.60 12.25 4.43
CA LEU A 252 -4.30 10.81 4.45
C LEU A 252 -4.94 10.15 3.22
N HIS A 253 -4.15 9.36 2.51
CA HIS A 253 -4.60 8.57 1.35
C HIS A 253 -4.46 7.08 1.68
N ILE A 254 -5.58 6.39 1.86
CA ILE A 254 -5.65 5.08 2.51
C ILE A 254 -6.12 4.03 1.52
N HIS A 255 -5.24 3.06 1.21
CA HIS A 255 -5.61 1.90 0.40
C HIS A 255 -6.22 0.79 1.27
N GLU A 256 -7.27 0.16 0.77
CA GLU A 256 -7.92 -0.97 1.43
C GLU A 256 -8.58 -1.90 0.39
N VAL A 257 -8.65 -3.19 0.71
CA VAL A 257 -9.51 -4.15 0.02
C VAL A 257 -10.77 -4.36 0.87
N ILE A 258 -11.93 -4.00 0.33
CA ILE A 258 -13.23 -4.21 0.98
C ILE A 258 -13.87 -5.48 0.44
N ASP A 259 -14.36 -6.34 1.33
CA ASP A 259 -15.22 -7.47 0.96
C ASP A 259 -16.61 -6.95 0.55
N VAL A 260 -17.01 -7.26 -0.67
CA VAL A 260 -18.29 -6.85 -1.28
C VAL A 260 -19.22 -8.05 -1.48
N SER A 261 -18.89 -9.21 -0.92
CA SER A 261 -19.67 -10.45 -1.07
C SER A 261 -21.01 -10.44 -0.33
N THR A 262 -21.31 -9.42 0.45
CA THR A 262 -22.61 -9.17 1.03
C THR A 262 -23.51 -8.39 0.07
N LYS A 263 -24.25 -9.14 -0.78
CA LYS A 263 -25.61 -8.70 -1.11
C LYS A 263 -26.39 -8.66 0.21
N GLU A 264 -26.95 -7.49 0.54
CA GLU A 264 -27.90 -7.20 1.62
C GLU A 264 -28.35 -8.42 2.44
N ILE A 265 -27.77 -8.60 3.63
CA ILE A 265 -28.52 -9.18 4.74
C ILE A 265 -29.02 -7.98 5.52
N ALA A 266 -30.29 -7.64 5.32
CA ALA A 266 -31.00 -6.71 6.19
C ALA A 266 -30.72 -7.08 7.64
N GLN A 267 -30.26 -6.11 8.43
CA GLN A 267 -30.08 -6.24 9.87
C GLN A 267 -31.38 -6.78 10.48
N LYS A 268 -31.34 -8.01 10.99
CA LYS A 268 -32.17 -8.34 12.15
C LYS A 268 -31.36 -7.92 13.36
N GLU A 269 -31.78 -6.84 13.99
CA GLU A 269 -31.41 -6.56 15.38
C GLU A 269 -31.70 -7.82 16.20
N SER A 270 -30.66 -8.42 16.76
CA SER A 270 -30.80 -9.25 17.95
C SER A 270 -29.96 -8.61 19.05
N THR A 271 -30.71 -8.00 19.96
CA THR A 271 -30.29 -7.34 21.18
C THR A 271 -29.33 -8.23 21.98
N MET A 272 -28.04 -7.86 22.07
CA MET A 272 -27.18 -8.42 23.11
C MET A 272 -27.55 -7.75 24.44
N LYS A 273 -28.45 -8.40 25.18
CA LYS A 273 -28.61 -8.16 26.61
C LYS A 273 -27.30 -8.53 27.32
N CYS A 274 -26.67 -7.54 27.94
CA CYS A 274 -25.72 -7.74 29.03
C CYS A 274 -26.36 -8.67 30.07
N VAL A 275 -25.82 -9.88 30.22
CA VAL A 275 -26.11 -10.74 31.38
C VAL A 275 -24.88 -10.73 32.26
N LEU A 276 -24.97 -9.90 33.29
CA LEU A 276 -24.16 -9.94 34.49
C LEU A 276 -24.29 -11.34 35.11
N PHE A 277 -23.24 -12.15 35.09
CA PHE A 277 -23.20 -13.40 35.84
C PHE A 277 -22.36 -13.22 37.11
N SER A 278 -23.07 -13.13 38.23
CA SER A 278 -22.56 -13.31 39.58
C SER A 278 -22.01 -14.74 39.75
N LEU A 279 -20.75 -14.84 40.16
CA LEU A 279 -20.13 -16.09 40.60
C LEU A 279 -20.42 -16.34 42.08
N ILE A 280 -21.12 -17.44 42.40
CA ILE A 280 -21.07 -18.09 43.71
C ILE A 280 -20.84 -19.60 43.47
N GLN A 281 -19.65 -20.05 43.91
CA GLN A 281 -19.23 -21.38 44.43
C GLN A 281 -19.72 -22.67 43.71
N LYS A 282 -18.98 -23.77 43.52
CA LYS A 282 -17.63 -24.35 43.81
C LYS A 282 -17.71 -25.81 43.21
N PRO A 283 -16.73 -26.72 43.38
CA PRO A 283 -15.44 -26.85 42.71
C PRO A 283 -15.32 -28.22 41.98
N THR A 284 -14.31 -28.44 41.11
CA THR A 284 -13.56 -29.71 41.07
C THR A 284 -12.31 -29.60 40.21
N ASN A 285 -11.26 -30.21 40.74
CA ASN A 285 -9.88 -30.24 40.27
C ASN A 285 -9.74 -30.80 38.84
N CYS A 286 -8.87 -30.18 38.04
CA CYS A 286 -7.75 -30.93 37.47
C CYS A 286 -6.57 -30.00 37.11
N PHE A 287 -5.39 -30.42 37.54
CA PHE A 287 -4.09 -29.78 37.42
C PHE A 287 -3.53 -29.86 36.00
N PHE A 288 -2.83 -28.82 35.53
CA PHE A 288 -1.37 -28.79 35.24
C PHE A 288 -0.98 -27.56 34.37
N LEU A 289 -0.20 -26.64 34.98
CA LEU A 289 1.06 -25.97 34.54
C LEU A 289 1.21 -25.47 33.07
N ASN A 290 1.79 -24.32 32.72
CA ASN A 290 2.70 -23.35 33.37
C ASN A 290 2.71 -22.08 32.44
N THR A 291 2.33 -20.88 32.88
CA THR A 291 3.16 -19.78 33.46
C THR A 291 4.21 -19.17 32.52
N TYR A 292 4.11 -17.85 32.27
CA TYR A 292 5.15 -16.84 32.49
C TYR A 292 4.55 -15.44 32.31
N PHE A 293 4.33 -14.70 33.40
CA PHE A 293 4.68 -13.29 33.52
C PHE A 293 4.64 -12.89 34.99
N THR A 294 5.82 -12.58 35.52
CA THR A 294 6.11 -12.19 36.89
C THR A 294 5.69 -10.73 37.13
N TYR A 295 4.97 -10.48 38.22
CA TYR A 295 4.83 -9.16 38.83
C TYR A 295 5.42 -9.21 40.25
N LEU A 296 6.30 -8.26 40.54
CA LEU A 296 6.95 -8.09 41.83
C LEU A 296 5.93 -7.69 42.92
N GLU A 297 5.96 -8.43 44.03
CA GLU A 297 5.26 -8.12 45.28
C GLU A 297 6.01 -7.03 46.08
N CYS A 298 5.31 -5.96 46.43
CA CYS A 298 5.70 -5.11 47.57
C CYS A 298 5.04 -5.66 48.84
N LYS A 299 5.86 -6.13 49.78
CA LYS A 299 5.47 -6.62 51.11
C LYS A 299 4.84 -5.50 51.94
N ASN A 300 3.64 -5.71 52.45
CA ASN A 300 3.11 -4.96 53.59
C ASN A 300 3.27 -5.78 54.86
N VAL A 301 3.99 -5.21 55.82
CA VAL A 301 4.17 -5.69 57.19
C VAL A 301 2.91 -5.37 57.99
N SER A 302 2.37 -6.36 58.69
CA SER A 302 1.22 -6.24 59.58
C SER A 302 1.58 -5.53 60.90
N GLY A 303 0.91 -4.42 61.22
CA GLY A 303 0.84 -3.83 62.57
C GLY A 303 -0.43 -4.27 63.32
N PRO A 304 -0.46 -4.23 64.67
CA PRO A 304 -1.52 -4.81 65.49
C PRO A 304 -2.76 -3.90 65.61
N PRO A 305 -3.91 -4.42 66.10
CA PRO A 305 -5.21 -3.79 65.91
C PRO A 305 -5.51 -2.71 66.96
N VAL A 306 -6.25 -1.67 66.56
CA VAL A 306 -6.82 -0.66 67.47
C VAL A 306 -8.33 -0.54 67.23
N LYS A 307 -9.05 -0.38 68.34
CA LYS A 307 -10.50 -0.42 68.54
C LYS A 307 -11.26 0.82 68.06
N ASP A 308 -12.55 0.59 67.80
CA ASP A 308 -13.75 1.42 67.91
C ASP A 308 -13.74 2.93 67.59
N GLY A 309 -14.71 3.31 66.75
CA GLY A 309 -15.55 4.49 66.96
C GLY A 309 -15.09 5.81 66.33
N ASN A 310 -15.57 6.11 65.12
CA ASN A 310 -16.29 7.36 64.84
C ASN A 310 -16.72 7.44 63.36
N GLU A 311 -17.92 7.98 63.16
CA GLU A 311 -18.49 8.34 61.87
C GLU A 311 -17.50 9.19 61.06
N ASN A 312 -17.15 8.75 59.86
CA ASN A 312 -16.44 9.57 58.90
C ASN A 312 -17.16 9.50 57.55
N GLN A 313 -17.59 10.68 57.09
CA GLN A 313 -18.10 10.94 55.74
C GLN A 313 -17.19 10.28 54.69
N PRO A 314 -17.74 9.84 53.54
CA PRO A 314 -16.95 9.16 52.52
C PRO A 314 -15.89 10.12 51.97
N VAL A 315 -14.65 9.95 52.42
CA VAL A 315 -13.49 10.64 51.85
C VAL A 315 -13.36 10.12 50.42
N LYS A 316 -13.72 10.96 49.43
CA LYS A 316 -13.51 10.64 48.02
C LYS A 316 -12.03 10.31 47.82
N ARG A 317 -11.76 9.05 47.49
CA ARG A 317 -10.41 8.56 47.23
C ARG A 317 -9.82 9.40 46.10
N LYS A 318 -8.73 10.12 46.39
CA LYS A 318 -8.04 10.96 45.42
C LYS A 318 -7.45 10.03 44.34
N LEU A 319 -7.93 10.16 43.11
CA LEU A 319 -7.48 9.35 41.98
C LEU A 319 -5.97 9.53 41.77
N SER A 320 -5.28 8.47 41.35
CA SER A 320 -3.89 8.61 40.93
C SER A 320 -3.81 9.52 39.71
N ARG A 321 -2.65 10.16 39.48
CA ARG A 321 -2.45 11.00 38.28
C ARG A 321 -2.76 10.24 36.98
N SER A 322 -2.45 8.94 36.93
CA SER A 322 -2.80 8.08 35.80
C SER A 322 -4.31 7.85 35.67
N GLN A 323 -5.02 7.63 36.79
CA GLN A 323 -6.48 7.48 36.77
C GLN A 323 -7.19 8.78 36.39
N SER A 324 -6.72 9.93 36.87
CA SER A 324 -7.27 11.24 36.47
C SER A 324 -7.07 11.53 34.98
N ILE A 325 -5.90 11.22 34.42
CA ILE A 325 -5.66 11.35 32.98
C ILE A 325 -6.57 10.41 32.18
N VAL A 326 -6.78 9.18 32.64
CA VAL A 326 -7.66 8.22 31.99
C VAL A 326 -9.12 8.71 32.03
N GLU A 327 -9.62 9.17 33.18
CA GLU A 327 -10.97 9.73 33.29
C GLU A 327 -11.15 10.99 32.43
N GLU A 328 -10.15 11.86 32.35
CA GLU A 328 -10.16 13.02 31.46
C GLU A 328 -10.21 12.61 29.98
N LEU A 329 -9.42 11.61 29.58
CA LEU A 329 -9.44 11.08 28.22
C LEU A 329 -10.76 10.36 27.89
N GLU A 330 -11.34 9.62 28.83
CA GLU A 330 -12.58 8.87 28.67
C GLU A 330 -13.83 9.75 28.68
N SER A 331 -13.80 10.87 29.41
CA SER A 331 -14.89 11.85 29.44
C SER A 331 -14.86 12.85 28.28
N ARG A 332 -13.75 12.91 27.53
CA ARG A 332 -13.59 13.82 26.39
C ARG A 332 -14.53 13.41 25.26
N THR A 333 -15.48 14.28 24.93
CA THR A 333 -16.31 14.12 23.73
C THR A 333 -15.49 14.56 22.52
N LEU A 334 -15.22 13.63 21.61
CA LEU A 334 -14.46 13.91 20.39
C LEU A 334 -15.38 14.36 19.25
N PRO A 335 -14.90 15.21 18.33
CA PRO A 335 -15.68 15.61 17.16
C PRO A 335 -16.08 14.39 16.32
N THR A 336 -17.32 14.38 15.83
CA THR A 336 -17.77 13.38 14.88
C THR A 336 -17.12 13.63 13.51
N PRO A 337 -16.60 12.61 12.82
CA PRO A 337 -16.14 12.78 11.45
C PRO A 337 -17.22 13.35 10.54
N THR A 338 -16.80 14.15 9.56
CA THR A 338 -17.69 14.81 8.61
C THR A 338 -17.44 14.29 7.20
N VAL A 339 -18.39 14.54 6.29
CA VAL A 339 -18.22 14.29 4.85
C VAL A 339 -18.17 15.64 4.15
N SER A 340 -17.21 15.82 3.24
CA SER A 340 -17.09 17.06 2.47
C SER A 340 -18.37 17.34 1.70
N PHE A 341 -18.83 18.60 1.76
CA PHE A 341 -20.06 19.03 1.08
C PHE A 341 -20.00 18.75 -0.44
N ILE A 342 -18.87 19.03 -1.08
CA ILE A 342 -18.64 18.77 -2.51
C ILE A 342 -18.83 17.28 -2.84
N TYR A 343 -18.29 16.39 -2.01
CA TYR A 343 -18.40 14.95 -2.22
C TYR A 343 -19.83 14.43 -2.00
N PHE A 344 -20.55 15.07 -1.10
CA PHE A 344 -21.94 14.80 -0.84
C PHE A 344 -22.87 15.29 -1.96
N GLU A 345 -22.67 16.52 -2.46
CA GLU A 345 -23.49 17.14 -3.53
C GLU A 345 -23.33 16.43 -4.86
N ASN A 346 -22.10 16.05 -5.23
CA ASN A 346 -21.81 15.31 -6.47
C ASN A 346 -22.37 13.88 -6.45
N SER A 347 -23.22 13.54 -5.48
CA SER A 347 -23.84 12.22 -5.26
C SER A 347 -22.84 11.08 -5.02
N GLY A 348 -21.54 11.39 -4.91
CA GLY A 348 -20.48 10.41 -4.66
C GLY A 348 -20.70 9.68 -3.35
N TRP A 349 -20.97 10.40 -2.26
CA TRP A 349 -21.29 9.79 -0.97
C TRP A 349 -22.66 9.10 -0.97
N ARG A 350 -23.70 9.77 -1.49
CA ARG A 350 -25.08 9.26 -1.42
C ARG A 350 -25.26 7.92 -2.14
N SER A 351 -24.63 7.78 -3.31
CA SER A 351 -24.69 6.57 -4.13
C SER A 351 -23.76 5.44 -3.64
N LEU A 352 -22.89 5.71 -2.66
CA LEU A 352 -21.91 4.74 -2.20
C LEU A 352 -22.60 3.62 -1.38
N PRO A 353 -22.30 2.33 -1.63
CA PRO A 353 -22.86 1.24 -0.85
C PRO A 353 -22.41 1.29 0.62
N GLU A 354 -23.23 0.75 1.53
CA GLU A 354 -23.04 0.93 2.97
C GLU A 354 -21.71 0.39 3.50
N SER A 355 -21.24 -0.76 2.99
CA SER A 355 -19.96 -1.35 3.41
C SER A 355 -18.75 -0.42 3.21
N TYR A 356 -18.81 0.45 2.19
CA TYR A 356 -17.76 1.44 1.94
C TYR A 356 -17.92 2.67 2.84
N LYS A 357 -19.15 3.09 3.12
CA LYS A 357 -19.44 4.18 4.06
C LYS A 357 -19.01 3.79 5.47
N ASP A 358 -19.35 2.58 5.91
CA ASP A 358 -18.94 1.99 7.19
C ASP A 358 -17.42 2.04 7.34
N PHE A 359 -16.68 1.57 6.32
CA PHE A 359 -15.22 1.64 6.33
C PHE A 359 -14.71 3.08 6.40
N ALA A 360 -15.26 3.99 5.60
CA ALA A 360 -14.81 5.38 5.58
C ALA A 360 -15.06 6.09 6.93
N ILE A 361 -16.22 5.85 7.54
CA ILE A 361 -16.59 6.39 8.87
C ILE A 361 -15.74 5.76 9.97
N ASP A 362 -15.52 4.45 9.96
CA ASP A 362 -14.63 3.77 10.92
C ASP A 362 -13.21 4.33 10.84
N CYS A 363 -12.67 4.45 9.63
CA CYS A 363 -11.34 4.99 9.40
C CYS A 363 -11.22 6.44 9.89
N ALA A 364 -12.18 7.31 9.52
CA ALA A 364 -12.18 8.69 9.94
C ALA A 364 -12.36 8.83 11.46
N THR A 365 -13.21 8.00 12.09
CA THR A 365 -13.42 7.98 13.54
C THR A 365 -12.13 7.62 14.27
N ASN A 366 -11.43 6.57 13.83
CA ASN A 366 -10.16 6.16 14.42
C ASN A 366 -9.08 7.25 14.23
N CYS A 367 -8.99 7.87 13.05
CA CYS A 367 -8.05 8.96 12.81
C CYS A 367 -8.35 10.18 13.71
N THR A 368 -9.61 10.55 13.90
CA THR A 368 -10.00 11.62 14.85
C THR A 368 -9.56 11.28 16.27
N ARG A 369 -9.77 10.03 16.72
CA ARG A 369 -9.30 9.57 18.03
C ARG A 369 -7.79 9.65 18.14
N PHE A 370 -7.06 9.15 17.16
CA PHE A 370 -5.59 9.17 17.18
C PHE A 370 -5.04 10.58 17.25
N LEU A 371 -5.47 11.49 16.37
CA LEU A 371 -4.99 12.87 16.31
C LEU A 371 -5.23 13.62 17.63
N ASN A 372 -6.42 13.49 18.22
CA ASN A 372 -6.75 14.15 19.49
C ASN A 372 -6.07 13.53 20.72
N ASN A 373 -5.57 12.29 20.61
CA ASN A 373 -4.85 11.60 21.68
C ASN A 373 -3.33 11.80 21.62
N ILE A 374 -2.77 12.02 20.42
CA ILE A 374 -1.32 12.24 20.24
C ILE A 374 -0.92 13.72 20.29
N HIS A 375 -1.87 14.63 20.07
CA HIS A 375 -1.64 16.07 20.13
C HIS A 375 -2.35 16.69 21.32
N PHE A 376 -1.58 17.32 22.21
CA PHE A 376 -2.10 18.23 23.22
C PHE A 376 -2.29 19.60 22.57
N SER A 377 -3.51 19.86 22.12
CA SER A 377 -3.94 21.11 21.49
C SER A 377 -5.21 21.58 22.17
N ASP A 378 -5.33 22.90 22.39
CA ASP A 378 -6.54 23.53 22.92
C ASP A 378 -7.71 23.42 21.93
N THR A 379 -7.39 23.22 20.65
CA THR A 379 -8.37 22.97 19.58
C THR A 379 -8.36 21.50 19.18
N MET A 380 -9.54 20.90 19.05
CA MET A 380 -9.69 19.52 18.62
C MET A 380 -9.34 19.37 17.14
N TYR A 381 -8.83 18.20 16.77
CA TYR A 381 -8.77 17.77 15.37
C TYR A 381 -10.14 17.23 14.95
N CYS A 382 -10.53 17.57 13.73
CA CYS A 382 -11.66 17.00 13.02
C CYS A 382 -11.16 16.34 11.73
N VAL A 383 -11.73 15.18 11.39
CA VAL A 383 -11.43 14.45 10.16
C VAL A 383 -12.63 14.50 9.24
N THR A 384 -12.39 14.93 8.01
CA THR A 384 -13.40 15.02 6.95
C THR A 384 -13.09 14.00 5.87
N ILE A 385 -14.08 13.16 5.53
CA ILE A 385 -14.03 12.28 4.36
C ILE A 385 -14.21 13.14 3.12
N VAL A 386 -13.18 13.17 2.28
CA VAL A 386 -13.15 14.06 1.11
C VAL A 386 -13.53 13.32 -0.15
N ASN A 387 -13.08 12.07 -0.29
CA ASN A 387 -13.35 11.27 -1.47
C ASN A 387 -13.11 9.78 -1.17
N LEU A 388 -13.76 8.91 -1.94
CA LEU A 388 -13.46 7.48 -1.98
C LEU A 388 -13.53 7.00 -3.42
N VAL A 389 -12.43 6.45 -3.91
CA VAL A 389 -12.28 5.97 -5.28
C VAL A 389 -12.26 4.44 -5.30
N ARG A 390 -13.01 3.84 -6.23
CA ARG A 390 -13.09 2.40 -6.43
C ARG A 390 -12.32 1.99 -7.68
N TYR A 391 -11.34 1.10 -7.52
CA TYR A 391 -10.56 0.55 -8.63
C TYR A 391 -11.12 -0.78 -9.17
N GLY A 392 -12.09 -1.37 -8.46
CA GLY A 392 -12.76 -2.61 -8.82
C GLY A 392 -12.12 -3.83 -8.16
N GLY A 393 -12.59 -5.02 -8.57
CA GLY A 393 -12.34 -6.24 -7.83
C GLY A 393 -10.89 -6.73 -7.85
N CYS A 394 -10.22 -6.81 -6.70
CA CYS A 394 -9.07 -7.71 -6.52
C CYS A 394 -9.47 -9.19 -6.69
N SER A 395 -10.75 -9.49 -6.44
CA SER A 395 -11.42 -10.75 -6.71
C SER A 395 -12.89 -10.46 -7.08
N PRO A 396 -13.68 -11.45 -7.54
CA PRO A 396 -15.12 -11.27 -7.75
C PRO A 396 -15.89 -10.82 -6.50
N LYS A 397 -15.28 -10.92 -5.32
CA LYS A 397 -15.88 -10.67 -4.01
C LYS A 397 -15.25 -9.50 -3.26
N SER A 398 -14.26 -8.80 -3.81
CA SER A 398 -13.53 -7.80 -3.04
C SER A 398 -13.03 -6.65 -3.90
N ASP A 399 -13.33 -5.40 -3.55
CA ASP A 399 -12.92 -4.21 -4.29
C ASP A 399 -11.69 -3.54 -3.66
N HIS A 400 -10.71 -3.13 -4.47
CA HIS A 400 -9.68 -2.19 -4.04
C HIS A 400 -10.23 -0.77 -4.07
N ILE A 401 -10.07 -0.06 -2.96
CA ILE A 401 -10.42 1.34 -2.83
C ILE A 401 -9.25 2.21 -2.36
N VAL A 402 -9.39 3.51 -2.59
CA VAL A 402 -8.55 4.54 -1.96
C VAL A 402 -9.46 5.58 -1.31
N LEU A 403 -9.31 5.76 0.00
CA LEU A 403 -10.04 6.74 0.81
C LEU A 403 -9.15 7.95 1.06
N ASP A 404 -9.65 9.14 0.74
CA ASP A 404 -8.96 10.40 1.00
C ASP A 404 -9.61 11.09 2.22
N LEU A 405 -8.81 11.30 3.28
CA LEU A 405 -9.22 11.99 4.50
C LEU A 405 -8.47 13.29 4.66
N LEU A 406 -9.19 14.36 4.97
CA LEU A 406 -8.63 15.64 5.39
C LEU A 406 -8.64 15.72 6.92
N CYS A 407 -7.46 15.80 7.51
CA CYS A 407 -7.26 15.99 8.95
C CYS A 407 -6.92 17.45 9.20
N ARG A 408 -7.64 18.13 10.09
CA ARG A 408 -7.40 19.55 10.40
C ARG A 408 -7.80 19.87 11.83
N LEU A 409 -7.32 21.00 12.35
CA LEU A 409 -7.90 21.61 13.54
C LEU A 409 -9.30 22.17 13.24
N GLU A 410 -10.20 22.11 14.22
CA GLU A 410 -11.61 22.50 14.07
C GLU A 410 -11.79 23.96 13.62
N ASN A 411 -10.92 24.85 14.08
CA ASN A 411 -10.92 26.28 13.73
C ASN A 411 -10.40 26.60 12.32
N VAL A 412 -9.89 25.62 11.56
CA VAL A 412 -9.43 25.80 10.18
C VAL A 412 -10.58 25.50 9.21
N SER A 413 -10.89 26.41 8.28
CA SER A 413 -11.93 26.18 7.27
C SER A 413 -11.66 24.95 6.40
N VAL A 414 -12.71 24.13 6.20
CA VAL A 414 -12.67 22.96 5.31
C VAL A 414 -12.40 23.40 3.88
N GLU A 415 -13.09 24.46 3.42
CA GLU A 415 -13.03 24.98 2.06
C GLU A 415 -11.61 25.43 1.70
N LYS A 416 -10.94 26.12 2.63
CA LYS A 416 -9.55 26.56 2.45
C LYS A 416 -8.59 25.39 2.31
N MET A 417 -8.77 24.34 3.12
CA MET A 417 -7.91 23.17 3.10
C MET A 417 -8.19 22.24 1.91
N VAL A 418 -9.46 22.11 1.53
CA VAL A 418 -9.88 21.42 0.30
C VAL A 418 -9.32 22.15 -0.92
N ALA A 419 -9.39 23.47 -0.97
CA ALA A 419 -8.75 24.25 -2.03
C ALA A 419 -7.24 24.03 -2.07
N LYS A 420 -6.55 24.04 -0.91
CA LYS A 420 -5.11 23.73 -0.85
C LYS A 420 -4.80 22.33 -1.40
N TYR A 421 -5.51 21.30 -0.94
CA TYR A 421 -5.10 19.92 -1.16
C TYR A 421 -5.74 19.22 -2.37
N LEU A 422 -6.83 19.76 -2.91
CA LEU A 422 -7.51 19.17 -4.07
C LEU A 422 -7.39 20.04 -5.32
N THR A 423 -6.54 21.06 -5.31
CA THR A 423 -6.23 21.80 -6.53
C THR A 423 -5.61 20.83 -7.54
N LEU A 424 -6.12 20.89 -8.76
CA LEU A 424 -5.62 20.09 -9.86
C LEU A 424 -4.53 20.87 -10.60
N ASN A 425 -3.51 20.16 -11.04
CA ASN A 425 -2.47 20.69 -11.91
C ASN A 425 -3.10 20.95 -13.29
N HIS A 426 -3.21 22.22 -13.68
CA HIS A 426 -3.74 22.63 -14.99
C HIS A 426 -2.66 22.68 -16.09
N ALA A 427 -1.47 22.11 -15.83
CA ALA A 427 -0.32 22.13 -16.73
C ALA A 427 -0.43 21.18 -17.93
#